data_AF-A0A2P6V519-F1
#
_entry.id   AF-A0A2P6V519-F1
#
_cell.length_a   1.000
_cell.length_b   1.000
_cell.length_c   1.000
_cell.angle_alpha   90.00
_cell.angle_beta   90.00
_cell.angle_gamma   90.00
#
_symmetry.space_group_name_H-M   'P 1'
#
loop_
_entity.id
_entity.type
_entity.pdbx_description
1 polymer ?
#
loop_
_entity_poly.entity_id
_entity_poly.type
_entity_poly.pdbx_seq_one_letter_code
_entity_poly.pdbx_strand_id
1 'polypeptide(L)'
;MAQPTALRRRCAALCAAAVPGALWRCLRAVAGAGRATDMRRWRPDLSTVYPRLEVPWIVELSPWAPSDEAPAPGGGLASQGEAPYSGRLEHLCLQGSIDYKRRDFDAVFVAASHPAVLAQLRARNESVLLVGSYQEYMGRKLEIPEQLVPHDYFDMLSRCRAMLTSFAQEHYVINITSTTVAVALQVGTPLLTEQRVLDTYGYFPSDAAFAYTLPGTTAHDSAAMGAALGREQSQQMERASAELAAAAAAAEQPAAVVATAATAEQPTVAAEELPAAAATEQPAAAAANKPASAAPAAEQPAVAAAAATRRRLGEEAAAVEEQGAAQAAAAAAAGEADGAGAAAEVEPPRAGSYAAAMLAAFDDEACRAAHTATWRAKQEVMRHNADAAAQVLRETAALAAAAAARASA
;
A
#
# COMPACT_ATOMS: atom_id res chain seq x y z
N MET A 1 -26.01 -29.84 3.36
CA MET A 1 -24.83 -29.42 4.16
C MET A 1 -23.92 -30.62 4.34
N ALA A 2 -22.82 -30.70 3.56
CA ALA A 2 -21.89 -31.84 3.64
C ALA A 2 -20.95 -31.69 4.84
N GLN A 3 -20.75 -32.76 5.61
CA GLN A 3 -19.95 -32.71 6.83
C GLN A 3 -18.46 -32.43 6.54
N PRO A 4 -17.76 -31.63 7.38
CA PRO A 4 -16.33 -31.27 7.23
C PRO A 4 -15.37 -32.47 7.22
N THR A 5 -15.85 -33.66 7.60
CA THR A 5 -15.12 -34.94 7.54
C THR A 5 -14.87 -35.43 6.12
N ALA A 6 -15.78 -35.15 5.17
CA ALA A 6 -15.62 -35.56 3.77
C ALA A 6 -14.51 -34.79 3.05
N LEU A 7 -14.35 -33.50 3.37
CA LEU A 7 -13.30 -32.64 2.81
C LEU A 7 -11.91 -33.05 3.30
N ARG A 8 -11.78 -33.40 4.59
CA ARG A 8 -10.52 -33.87 5.18
C ARG A 8 -10.06 -35.21 4.60
N ARG A 9 -10.97 -36.16 4.36
CA ARG A 9 -10.64 -37.44 3.72
C ARG A 9 -10.20 -37.28 2.27
N ARG A 10 -10.81 -36.33 1.52
CA ARG A 10 -10.39 -36.00 0.16
C ARG A 10 -9.00 -35.36 0.09
N CYS A 11 -8.66 -34.45 1.01
CA CYS A 11 -7.31 -33.89 1.05
C CYS A 11 -6.24 -34.90 1.48
N ALA A 12 -6.55 -35.82 2.42
CA ALA A 12 -5.60 -36.88 2.80
C ALA A 12 -5.28 -37.83 1.63
N ALA A 13 -6.28 -38.18 0.81
CA ALA A 13 -6.08 -38.99 -0.39
C ALA A 13 -5.27 -38.25 -1.48
N LEU A 14 -5.44 -36.93 -1.61
CA LEU A 14 -4.69 -36.10 -2.56
C LEU A 14 -3.22 -35.88 -2.13
N CYS A 15 -2.94 -35.78 -0.83
CA CYS A 15 -1.57 -35.71 -0.31
C CYS A 15 -0.79 -37.02 -0.51
N ALA A 16 -1.47 -38.17 -0.49
CA ALA A 16 -0.84 -39.47 -0.73
C ALA A 16 -0.48 -39.73 -2.20
N ALA A 17 -1.08 -38.98 -3.14
CA ALA A 17 -0.91 -39.20 -4.58
C ALA A 17 0.30 -38.46 -5.21
N ALA A 18 1.11 -37.74 -4.43
CA ALA A 18 2.33 -37.05 -4.88
C ALA A 18 2.16 -36.19 -6.16
N VAL A 19 1.02 -35.52 -6.34
CA VAL A 19 0.81 -34.55 -7.43
C VAL A 19 1.18 -33.16 -6.90
N PRO A 20 2.29 -32.54 -7.34
CA PRO A 20 2.81 -31.29 -6.75
C PRO A 20 1.81 -30.13 -6.76
N GLY A 21 0.90 -30.09 -7.74
CA GLY A 21 -0.16 -29.07 -7.85
C GLY A 21 -1.43 -29.32 -7.02
N ALA A 22 -1.63 -30.50 -6.45
CA ALA A 22 -2.81 -30.82 -5.63
C ALA A 22 -2.63 -30.43 -4.15
N LEU A 23 -1.39 -30.52 -3.66
CA LEU A 23 -1.01 -30.12 -2.30
C LEU A 23 -1.26 -28.62 -2.07
N TRP A 24 -0.88 -27.79 -3.06
CA TRP A 24 -1.05 -26.35 -3.02
C TRP A 24 -2.53 -25.91 -3.02
N ARG A 25 -3.39 -26.60 -3.80
CA ARG A 25 -4.83 -26.34 -3.82
C ARG A 25 -5.54 -26.76 -2.53
N CYS A 26 -5.14 -27.89 -1.92
CA CYS A 26 -5.66 -28.28 -0.59
C CYS A 26 -5.18 -27.32 0.50
N LEU A 27 -3.94 -26.85 0.47
CA LEU A 27 -3.44 -25.83 1.41
C LEU A 27 -4.22 -24.52 1.30
N ARG A 28 -4.55 -24.07 0.07
CA ARG A 28 -5.34 -22.84 -0.18
C ARG A 28 -6.79 -22.95 0.32
N ALA A 29 -7.45 -24.09 0.08
CA ALA A 29 -8.82 -24.33 0.53
C ALA A 29 -8.93 -24.53 2.06
N VAL A 30 -7.92 -25.14 2.68
CA VAL A 30 -7.85 -25.31 4.14
C VAL A 30 -7.48 -24.00 4.84
N ALA A 31 -6.64 -23.16 4.23
CA ALA A 31 -6.23 -21.87 4.79
C ALA A 31 -7.38 -20.84 4.83
N GLY A 32 -8.25 -20.78 3.81
CA GLY A 32 -9.32 -19.77 3.75
C GLY A 32 -10.49 -20.02 4.71
N ALA A 33 -11.01 -21.26 4.76
CA ALA A 33 -12.17 -21.60 5.59
C ALA A 33 -11.78 -22.07 7.01
N GLY A 34 -10.56 -22.58 7.20
CA GLY A 34 -10.04 -22.99 8.52
C GLY A 34 -9.69 -21.81 9.41
N ARG A 35 -9.07 -20.75 8.88
CA ARG A 35 -8.49 -19.65 9.68
C ARG A 35 -9.50 -18.91 10.57
N ALA A 36 -10.69 -18.57 10.06
CA ALA A 36 -11.70 -17.85 10.85
C ALA A 36 -12.38 -18.73 11.92
N THR A 37 -12.38 -20.05 11.71
CA THR A 37 -12.91 -21.05 12.65
C THR A 37 -11.85 -21.45 13.67
N ASP A 38 -10.58 -21.57 13.25
CA ASP A 38 -9.44 -21.86 14.11
C ASP A 38 -9.17 -20.69 15.05
N MET A 39 -9.20 -19.43 14.57
CA MET A 39 -9.12 -18.23 15.42
C MET A 39 -10.21 -18.20 16.51
N ARG A 40 -11.46 -18.52 16.16
CA ARG A 40 -12.57 -18.61 17.13
C ARG A 40 -12.45 -19.77 18.11
N ARG A 41 -11.82 -20.87 17.68
CA ARG A 41 -11.61 -22.07 18.50
C ARG A 41 -10.41 -21.92 19.45
N TRP A 42 -9.41 -21.14 19.05
CA TRP A 42 -8.17 -20.95 19.80
C TRP A 42 -8.29 -19.89 20.91
N ARG A 43 -9.18 -18.90 20.73
CA ARG A 43 -9.49 -17.86 21.73
C ARG A 43 -10.97 -17.45 21.67
N PRO A 44 -11.88 -18.23 22.28
CA PRO A 44 -13.32 -17.92 22.30
C PRO A 44 -13.66 -16.63 23.07
N ASP A 45 -12.71 -16.12 23.85
CA ASP A 45 -12.75 -14.90 24.69
C ASP A 45 -12.38 -13.60 23.94
N LEU A 46 -11.81 -13.68 22.74
CA LEU A 46 -11.41 -12.50 21.94
C LEU A 46 -12.61 -11.64 21.45
N SER A 47 -13.86 -12.06 21.69
CA SER A 47 -15.04 -11.23 21.40
C SER A 47 -15.35 -10.20 22.48
N THR A 48 -14.79 -10.34 23.70
CA THR A 48 -15.27 -9.55 24.86
C THR A 48 -14.21 -8.69 25.56
N VAL A 49 -12.91 -8.96 25.44
CA VAL A 49 -11.88 -8.14 26.11
C VAL A 49 -10.64 -7.99 25.23
N TYR A 50 -10.42 -6.80 24.67
CA TYR A 50 -9.21 -6.43 23.93
C TYR A 50 -7.97 -6.47 24.85
N PRO A 51 -6.83 -7.00 24.36
CA PRO A 51 -5.96 -6.19 23.52
C PRO A 51 -5.92 -6.73 22.09
N ARG A 52 -5.91 -5.81 21.11
CA ARG A 52 -5.73 -6.16 19.70
C ARG A 52 -4.36 -6.78 19.56
N LEU A 53 -4.30 -8.10 19.48
CA LEU A 53 -3.19 -8.75 18.81
C LEU A 53 -3.39 -8.43 17.32
N GLU A 54 -2.93 -7.25 16.89
CA GLU A 54 -2.80 -6.93 15.47
C GLU A 54 -1.67 -7.82 14.97
N VAL A 55 -2.02 -9.04 14.53
CA VAL A 55 -1.14 -9.76 13.63
C VAL A 55 -0.98 -8.80 12.44
N PRO A 56 0.24 -8.27 12.17
CA PRO A 56 0.43 -7.38 11.05
C PRO A 56 -0.14 -8.10 9.84
N TRP A 57 -1.15 -7.49 9.24
CA TRP A 57 -1.96 -8.12 8.23
C TRP A 57 -1.08 -8.26 6.99
N ILE A 58 -0.32 -9.35 6.92
CA ILE A 58 0.44 -9.72 5.73
C ILE A 58 -0.62 -10.20 4.75
N VAL A 59 -1.11 -9.27 3.93
CA VAL A 59 -1.95 -9.59 2.78
C VAL A 59 -1.20 -10.65 2.01
N GLU A 60 -1.76 -11.86 1.89
CA GLU A 60 -1.27 -12.82 0.91
C GLU A 60 -1.31 -12.09 -0.42
N LEU A 61 -0.13 -11.77 -0.98
CA LEU A 61 -0.03 -11.27 -2.35
C LEU A 61 -0.76 -12.32 -3.18
N SER A 62 -1.97 -11.98 -3.62
CA SER A 62 -2.78 -12.92 -4.39
C SER A 62 -1.89 -13.39 -5.54
N PRO A 63 -1.82 -14.71 -5.82
CA PRO A 63 -1.11 -15.24 -6.98
C PRO A 63 -1.87 -14.80 -8.23
N TRP A 64 -1.70 -13.53 -8.54
CA TRP A 64 -2.11 -12.85 -9.73
C TRP A 64 -1.07 -13.21 -10.78
N ALA A 65 -1.55 -13.65 -11.95
CA ALA A 65 -0.76 -13.96 -13.12
C ALA A 65 -1.39 -13.22 -14.31
N PRO A 66 -0.57 -12.78 -15.27
CA PRO A 66 -1.07 -12.18 -16.51
C PRO A 66 -2.04 -13.11 -17.22
N SER A 67 -3.07 -12.54 -17.84
CA SER A 67 -4.08 -13.33 -18.56
C SER A 67 -3.51 -14.11 -19.75
N ASP A 68 -2.43 -13.62 -20.36
CA ASP A 68 -1.68 -14.30 -21.42
C ASP A 68 -0.78 -15.43 -20.90
N GLU A 69 -0.44 -15.43 -19.60
CA GLU A 69 0.22 -16.56 -18.94
C GLU A 69 -0.76 -17.52 -18.25
N ALA A 70 -2.07 -17.24 -18.25
CA ALA A 70 -3.07 -18.03 -17.56
C ALA A 70 -3.60 -19.32 -18.25
N PRO A 71 -3.14 -19.83 -19.42
CA PRO A 71 -3.79 -21.00 -20.02
C PRO A 71 -3.54 -22.30 -19.23
N ALA A 72 -2.58 -22.33 -18.30
CA ALA A 72 -2.36 -23.49 -17.44
C ALA A 72 -3.23 -23.43 -16.17
N PRO A 73 -3.83 -24.55 -15.72
CA PRO A 73 -4.59 -24.62 -14.48
C PRO A 73 -3.67 -24.43 -13.25
N GLY A 74 -3.42 -23.18 -12.88
CA GLY A 74 -2.48 -22.79 -11.82
C GLY A 74 -1.87 -21.40 -11.99
N GLY A 75 -2.10 -20.71 -13.12
CA GLY A 75 -1.42 -19.45 -13.46
C GLY A 75 -0.18 -19.68 -14.33
N GLY A 76 0.51 -18.60 -14.67
CA GLY A 76 1.71 -18.62 -15.50
C GLY A 76 2.91 -19.28 -14.85
N LEU A 77 3.72 -20.00 -15.63
CA LEU A 77 4.97 -20.60 -15.15
C LEU A 77 5.95 -19.53 -14.63
N ALA A 78 6.00 -18.35 -15.27
CA ALA A 78 6.82 -17.25 -14.78
C ALA A 78 6.28 -16.69 -13.47
N SER A 79 4.95 -16.56 -13.35
CA SER A 79 4.32 -16.15 -12.10
C SER A 79 4.62 -17.06 -10.91
N GLN A 80 4.93 -18.34 -11.18
CA GLN A 80 5.34 -19.34 -10.20
C GLN A 80 6.86 -19.41 -10.00
N GLY A 81 7.65 -18.66 -10.79
CA GLY A 81 9.10 -18.73 -10.80
C GLY A 81 9.68 -19.98 -11.47
N GLU A 82 8.85 -20.73 -12.19
CA GLU A 82 9.22 -22.01 -12.83
C GLU A 82 9.76 -21.83 -14.25
N ALA A 83 9.50 -20.68 -14.89
CA ALA A 83 10.00 -20.36 -16.23
C ALA A 83 10.34 -18.86 -16.38
N PRO A 84 11.11 -18.48 -17.41
CA PRO A 84 11.25 -17.09 -17.82
C PRO A 84 9.90 -16.48 -18.26
N TYR A 85 9.75 -15.17 -18.09
CA TYR A 85 8.58 -14.44 -18.57
C TYR A 85 8.47 -14.50 -20.11
N SER A 86 7.35 -15.05 -20.58
CA SER A 86 7.08 -15.21 -22.02
C SER A 86 5.91 -14.35 -22.52
N GLY A 87 5.28 -13.56 -21.63
CA GLY A 87 4.15 -12.71 -21.98
C GLY A 87 4.49 -11.61 -22.99
N ARG A 88 3.45 -10.94 -23.48
CA ARG A 88 3.57 -9.82 -24.41
C ARG A 88 4.01 -8.56 -23.65
N LEU A 89 5.06 -7.92 -24.15
CA LEU A 89 5.60 -6.67 -23.62
C LEU A 89 5.06 -5.50 -24.43
N GLU A 90 4.48 -4.51 -23.75
CA GLU A 90 3.84 -3.36 -24.37
C GLU A 90 3.98 -2.14 -23.46
N HIS A 91 4.31 -0.98 -24.00
CA HIS A 91 4.21 0.30 -23.31
C HIS A 91 5.17 0.48 -22.11
N LEU A 92 5.36 1.74 -21.76
CA LEU A 92 5.94 2.15 -20.48
C LEU A 92 4.82 2.72 -19.62
N CYS A 93 4.77 2.40 -18.34
CA CYS A 93 3.60 2.75 -17.51
C CYS A 93 3.98 3.64 -16.33
N LEU A 94 3.30 4.78 -16.21
CA LEU A 94 3.36 5.69 -15.07
C LEU A 94 2.17 5.39 -14.17
N GLN A 95 2.39 4.94 -12.94
CA GLN A 95 1.28 4.69 -12.03
C GLN A 95 0.83 5.97 -11.32
N GLY A 96 -0.48 6.14 -11.17
CA GLY A 96 -1.07 7.11 -10.23
C GLY A 96 -1.66 8.36 -10.88
N SER A 97 -2.00 9.34 -10.05
CA SER A 97 -2.52 10.63 -10.48
C SER A 97 -1.39 11.60 -10.84
N ILE A 98 -1.70 12.60 -11.68
CA ILE A 98 -0.80 13.72 -11.98
C ILE A 98 -0.77 14.64 -10.75
N ASP A 99 0.22 14.44 -9.88
CA ASP A 99 0.50 15.28 -8.72
C ASP A 99 1.97 15.70 -8.74
N TYR A 100 2.24 16.93 -9.18
CA TYR A 100 3.60 17.50 -9.28
C TYR A 100 4.32 17.61 -7.92
N LYS A 101 3.60 17.57 -6.79
CA LYS A 101 4.23 17.58 -5.47
C LYS A 101 4.82 16.21 -5.12
N ARG A 102 4.21 15.15 -5.64
CA ARG A 102 4.62 13.77 -5.40
C ARG A 102 5.48 13.22 -6.53
N ARG A 103 5.27 13.71 -7.75
CA ARG A 103 5.85 13.15 -8.96
C ARG A 103 6.47 14.16 -9.91
N ASP A 104 7.66 13.85 -10.39
CA ASP A 104 8.41 14.63 -11.39
C ASP A 104 8.04 14.15 -12.80
N PHE A 105 6.91 14.64 -13.30
CA PHE A 105 6.48 14.37 -14.67
C PHE A 105 7.32 15.12 -15.70
N ASP A 106 7.95 16.23 -15.32
CA ASP A 106 8.78 17.01 -16.24
C ASP A 106 9.99 16.18 -16.67
N ALA A 107 10.70 15.55 -15.73
CA ALA A 107 11.81 14.65 -16.05
C ALA A 107 11.37 13.45 -16.89
N VAL A 108 10.18 12.89 -16.62
CA VAL A 108 9.60 11.81 -17.42
C VAL A 108 9.37 12.26 -18.86
N PHE A 109 8.72 13.40 -19.05
CA PHE A 109 8.38 13.90 -20.39
C PHE A 109 9.63 14.33 -21.16
N VAL A 110 10.59 14.98 -20.50
CA VAL A 110 11.88 15.31 -21.11
C VAL A 110 12.59 14.04 -21.60
N ALA A 111 12.61 12.98 -20.80
CA ALA A 111 13.22 11.70 -21.20
C ALA A 111 12.43 11.01 -22.33
N ALA A 112 11.09 10.99 -22.23
CA ALA A 112 10.22 10.37 -23.24
C ALA A 112 10.25 11.12 -24.59
N SER A 113 10.48 12.43 -24.56
CA SER A 113 10.64 13.29 -25.75
C SER A 113 12.02 13.17 -26.41
N HIS A 114 12.96 12.42 -25.83
CA HIS A 114 14.25 12.17 -26.48
C HIS A 114 14.03 11.50 -27.86
N PRO A 115 14.65 11.99 -28.96
CA PRO A 115 14.33 11.49 -30.31
C PRO A 115 14.51 9.98 -30.47
N ALA A 116 15.55 9.40 -29.86
CA ALA A 116 15.75 7.96 -29.85
C ALA A 116 14.60 7.20 -29.13
N VAL A 117 14.07 7.74 -28.03
CA VAL A 117 12.95 7.13 -27.30
C VAL A 117 11.67 7.21 -28.12
N LEU A 118 11.37 8.38 -28.71
CA LEU A 118 10.24 8.56 -29.62
C LEU A 118 10.32 7.63 -30.85
N ALA A 119 11.52 7.42 -31.39
CA ALA A 119 11.75 6.48 -32.49
C ALA A 119 11.41 5.04 -32.08
N GLN A 120 11.82 4.62 -30.88
CA GLN A 120 11.50 3.30 -30.34
C GLN A 120 10.00 3.11 -30.08
N LEU A 121 9.34 4.11 -29.48
CA LEU A 121 7.88 4.11 -29.27
C LEU A 121 7.13 3.97 -30.60
N ARG A 122 7.49 4.77 -31.62
CA ARG A 122 6.87 4.71 -32.95
C ARG A 122 7.13 3.38 -33.65
N ALA A 123 8.38 2.91 -33.65
CA ALA A 123 8.76 1.67 -34.34
C ALA A 123 8.04 0.44 -33.78
N ARG A 124 7.74 0.44 -32.48
CA ARG A 124 7.02 -0.66 -31.82
C ARG A 124 5.50 -0.46 -31.72
N ASN A 125 4.99 0.70 -32.15
CA ASN A 125 3.60 1.11 -31.89
C ASN A 125 3.25 1.04 -30.40
N GLU A 126 4.16 1.54 -29.56
CA GLU A 126 4.02 1.60 -28.11
C GLU A 126 3.87 3.04 -27.62
N SER A 127 3.46 3.19 -26.36
CA SER A 127 3.10 4.47 -25.74
C SER A 127 3.63 4.53 -24.31
N VAL A 128 3.74 5.75 -23.78
CA VAL A 128 3.87 5.96 -22.33
C VAL A 128 2.47 6.14 -21.76
N LEU A 129 1.99 5.20 -20.95
CA LEU A 129 0.64 5.17 -20.41
C LEU A 129 0.62 5.70 -18.98
N LEU A 130 -0.31 6.61 -18.68
CA LEU A 130 -0.64 6.96 -17.30
C LEU A 130 -1.72 6.01 -16.79
N VAL A 131 -1.35 5.10 -15.90
CA VAL A 131 -2.22 4.05 -15.36
C VAL A 131 -2.56 4.36 -13.91
N GLY A 132 -3.72 4.97 -13.68
CA GLY A 132 -4.15 5.34 -12.33
C GLY A 132 -5.50 6.05 -12.33
N SER A 133 -5.98 6.36 -11.13
CA SER A 133 -7.17 7.19 -11.01
C SER A 133 -6.83 8.62 -11.43
N TYR A 134 -7.49 9.08 -12.49
CA TYR A 134 -7.69 10.50 -12.69
C TYR A 134 -8.62 10.95 -11.57
N GLN A 135 -8.05 11.39 -10.44
CA GLN A 135 -8.84 12.18 -9.50
C GLN A 135 -9.43 13.34 -10.29
N GLU A 136 -10.71 13.66 -10.07
CA GLU A 136 -11.40 14.83 -10.62
C GLU A 136 -10.64 16.12 -10.25
N TYR A 137 -9.54 16.39 -10.94
CA TYR A 137 -8.88 17.67 -10.90
C TYR A 137 -9.74 18.56 -11.81
N MET A 138 -10.37 19.59 -11.23
CA MET A 138 -11.25 20.56 -11.89
C MET A 138 -12.72 20.14 -12.14
N GLY A 139 -13.27 19.14 -11.45
CA GLY A 139 -14.72 18.85 -11.49
C GLY A 139 -15.26 18.37 -12.84
N ARG A 140 -14.37 18.00 -13.78
CA ARG A 140 -14.72 17.27 -14.99
C ARG A 140 -14.42 15.81 -14.76
N LYS A 141 -15.48 15.02 -14.60
CA LYS A 141 -15.39 13.58 -14.59
C LYS A 141 -15.02 13.13 -16.00
N LEU A 142 -13.77 12.76 -16.23
CA LEU A 142 -13.46 11.96 -17.41
C LEU A 142 -14.21 10.64 -17.22
N GLU A 143 -15.15 10.32 -18.11
CA GLU A 143 -15.77 9.00 -18.10
C GLU A 143 -14.67 7.98 -18.39
N ILE A 144 -14.21 7.31 -17.33
CA ILE A 144 -13.35 6.14 -17.45
C ILE A 144 -14.23 5.08 -18.12
N PRO A 145 -13.92 4.66 -19.35
CA PRO A 145 -14.72 3.68 -20.05
C PRO A 145 -14.84 2.40 -19.20
N GLU A 146 -15.99 1.74 -19.26
CA GLU A 146 -16.30 0.52 -18.49
C GLU A 146 -15.30 -0.63 -18.78
N GLN A 147 -14.46 -0.51 -19.81
CA GLN A 147 -13.38 -1.43 -20.15
C GLN A 147 -12.09 -1.21 -19.35
N LEU A 148 -12.07 -0.29 -18.38
CA LEU A 148 -10.94 -0.08 -17.45
C LEU A 148 -11.32 -0.52 -16.02
N VAL A 149 -12.10 -1.61 -15.90
CA VAL A 149 -12.47 -2.23 -14.62
C VAL A 149 -11.19 -2.75 -13.93
N PRO A 150 -11.09 -2.73 -12.59
CA PRO A 150 -9.86 -3.04 -11.84
C PRO A 150 -9.10 -4.34 -12.21
N HIS A 151 -9.74 -5.31 -12.85
CA HIS A 151 -9.05 -6.50 -13.38
C HIS A 151 -8.15 -6.19 -14.56
N ASP A 152 -8.53 -5.22 -15.40
CA ASP A 152 -7.76 -4.74 -16.55
C ASP A 152 -6.57 -3.88 -16.09
N TYR A 153 -6.64 -3.29 -14.89
CA TYR A 153 -5.57 -2.48 -14.33
C TYR A 153 -4.28 -3.28 -14.09
N PHE A 154 -4.38 -4.38 -13.33
CA PHE A 154 -3.21 -5.21 -13.04
C PHE A 154 -2.73 -5.98 -14.27
N ASP A 155 -3.67 -6.40 -15.13
CA ASP A 155 -3.34 -7.05 -16.40
C ASP A 155 -2.59 -6.09 -17.33
N MET A 156 -3.02 -4.84 -17.46
CA MET A 156 -2.29 -3.79 -18.16
C MET A 156 -0.89 -3.61 -17.56
N LEU A 157 -0.79 -3.42 -16.24
CA LEU A 157 0.50 -3.20 -15.57
C LEU A 157 1.49 -4.34 -15.83
N SER A 158 1.03 -5.58 -15.83
CA SER A 158 1.88 -6.75 -16.04
C SER A 158 2.46 -6.90 -17.45
N ARG A 159 1.82 -6.25 -18.43
CA ARG A 159 2.29 -6.23 -19.81
C ARG A 159 3.21 -5.05 -20.08
N CYS A 160 3.22 -4.06 -19.18
CA CYS A 160 4.15 -2.95 -19.26
C CYS A 160 5.59 -3.45 -19.32
N ARG A 161 6.40 -2.85 -20.19
CA ARG A 161 7.85 -3.10 -20.23
C ARG A 161 8.49 -2.78 -18.87
N ALA A 162 8.10 -1.64 -18.33
CA ALA A 162 8.47 -1.22 -16.99
C ALA A 162 7.46 -0.21 -16.44
N MET A 163 7.42 -0.13 -15.10
CA MET A 163 6.71 0.90 -14.35
C MET A 163 7.65 2.02 -13.94
N LEU A 164 7.32 3.24 -14.34
CA LEU A 164 8.12 4.44 -14.10
C LEU A 164 7.83 4.98 -12.70
N THR A 165 8.84 5.03 -11.86
CA THR A 165 8.74 5.70 -10.57
C THR A 165 9.26 7.12 -10.71
N SER A 166 8.37 8.08 -10.87
CA SER A 166 8.73 9.48 -11.06
C SER A 166 8.69 10.26 -9.75
N PHE A 167 9.39 9.89 -8.67
CA PHE A 167 9.22 10.60 -7.39
C PHE A 167 9.87 11.99 -7.40
N ALA A 168 9.11 13.04 -7.08
CA ALA A 168 9.62 14.41 -7.10
C ALA A 168 10.50 14.73 -5.88
N GLN A 169 10.17 14.20 -4.72
CA GLN A 169 10.78 14.62 -3.45
C GLN A 169 11.27 13.44 -2.63
N GLU A 170 12.41 13.64 -1.95
CA GLU A 170 13.06 12.69 -1.05
C GLU A 170 12.10 12.12 -0.01
N HIS A 171 11.30 13.00 0.62
CA HIS A 171 10.40 12.64 1.69
C HIS A 171 9.35 11.61 1.23
N TYR A 172 8.99 11.61 -0.06
CA TYR A 172 8.03 10.67 -0.62
C TYR A 172 8.66 9.30 -0.84
N VAL A 173 9.95 9.25 -1.18
CA VAL A 173 10.70 8.00 -1.33
C VAL A 173 10.85 7.30 0.03
N ILE A 174 11.19 8.07 1.07
CA ILE A 174 11.56 7.55 2.40
C ILE A 174 10.35 7.34 3.32
N ASN A 175 9.46 8.33 3.46
CA ASN A 175 8.42 8.30 4.49
C ASN A 175 7.14 7.61 4.03
N ILE A 176 6.92 7.49 2.73
CA ILE A 176 5.70 6.90 2.17
C ILE A 176 6.13 5.66 1.41
N THR A 177 5.86 4.48 2.00
CA THR A 177 6.01 3.22 1.29
C THR A 177 5.17 3.28 0.01
N SER A 178 5.84 3.43 -1.12
CA SER A 178 5.17 3.63 -2.38
C SER A 178 4.45 2.35 -2.77
N THR A 179 3.11 2.42 -2.79
CA THR A 179 2.28 1.33 -3.31
C THR A 179 2.64 1.00 -4.75
N THR A 180 3.24 1.93 -5.49
CA THR A 180 3.72 1.67 -6.85
C THR A 180 4.82 0.62 -6.92
N VAL A 181 5.80 0.70 -6.03
CA VAL A 181 6.91 -0.27 -5.98
C VAL A 181 6.39 -1.64 -5.58
N ALA A 182 5.50 -1.69 -4.57
CA ALA A 182 4.87 -2.91 -4.13
C ALA A 182 3.96 -3.55 -5.20
N VAL A 183 3.19 -2.73 -5.92
CA VAL A 183 2.31 -3.20 -7.00
C VAL A 183 3.13 -3.74 -8.17
N ALA A 184 4.20 -3.06 -8.59
CA ALA A 184 5.09 -3.52 -9.65
C ALA A 184 5.63 -4.92 -9.33
N LEU A 185 6.14 -5.11 -8.11
CA LEU A 185 6.59 -6.41 -7.63
C LEU A 185 5.45 -7.44 -7.62
N GLN A 186 4.26 -7.04 -7.18
CA GLN A 186 3.09 -7.93 -7.12
C GLN A 186 2.63 -8.39 -8.51
N VAL A 187 2.69 -7.54 -9.54
CA VAL A 187 2.31 -7.92 -10.91
C VAL A 187 3.48 -8.46 -11.75
N GLY A 188 4.69 -8.49 -11.18
CA GLY A 188 5.88 -8.97 -11.87
C GLY A 188 6.48 -7.99 -12.87
N THR A 189 6.12 -6.71 -12.79
CA THR A 189 6.57 -5.68 -13.72
C THR A 189 7.87 -5.02 -13.24
N PRO A 190 8.90 -4.93 -14.10
CA PRO A 190 10.13 -4.22 -13.79
C PRO A 190 9.90 -2.76 -13.43
N LEU A 191 10.83 -2.20 -12.66
CA LEU A 191 10.83 -0.76 -12.41
C LEU A 191 11.76 -0.05 -13.39
N LEU A 192 11.34 1.13 -13.84
CA LEU A 192 12.22 2.12 -14.43
C LEU A 192 12.32 3.25 -13.40
N THR A 193 13.45 3.32 -12.70
CA THR A 193 13.52 4.02 -11.42
C THR A 193 14.89 4.66 -11.16
N GLU A 194 14.92 5.63 -10.27
CA GLU A 194 16.18 6.21 -9.81
C GLU A 194 16.93 5.22 -8.92
N GLN A 195 18.27 5.22 -8.98
CA GLN A 195 19.10 4.36 -8.13
C GLN A 195 18.75 4.51 -6.63
N ARG A 196 18.53 5.74 -6.15
CA ARG A 196 18.16 6.02 -4.74
C ARG A 196 16.87 5.33 -4.29
N VAL A 197 15.95 5.04 -5.23
CA VAL A 197 14.73 4.30 -4.93
C VAL A 197 15.09 2.83 -4.67
N LEU A 198 15.93 2.21 -5.50
CA LEU A 198 16.39 0.84 -5.25
C LEU A 198 17.15 0.73 -3.93
N ASP A 199 17.98 1.73 -3.62
CA ASP A 199 18.72 1.79 -2.35
C ASP A 199 17.77 1.89 -1.15
N THR A 200 16.64 2.61 -1.29
CA THR A 200 15.62 2.74 -0.24
C THR A 200 14.71 1.51 -0.14
N TYR A 201 14.32 0.95 -1.27
CA TYR A 201 13.43 -0.20 -1.39
C TYR A 201 14.24 -1.47 -1.61
N GLY A 202 15.13 -1.80 -0.68
CA GLY A 202 16.10 -2.90 -0.80
C GLY A 202 15.52 -4.32 -0.97
N TYR A 203 14.19 -4.48 -0.92
CA TYR A 203 13.50 -5.72 -1.29
C TYR A 203 13.30 -5.88 -2.81
N PHE A 204 13.52 -4.81 -3.59
CA PHE A 204 13.40 -4.83 -5.04
C PHE A 204 14.79 -4.99 -5.66
N PRO A 205 15.11 -6.11 -6.32
CA PRO A 205 16.48 -6.37 -6.73
C PRO A 205 16.87 -5.52 -7.94
N SER A 206 18.16 -5.20 -8.06
CA SER A 206 18.67 -4.31 -9.10
C SER A 206 18.52 -4.87 -10.52
N ASP A 207 18.53 -6.19 -10.68
CA ASP A 207 18.33 -6.87 -11.97
C ASP A 207 16.86 -6.92 -12.42
N ALA A 208 15.92 -6.59 -11.53
CA ALA A 208 14.50 -6.37 -11.83
C ALA A 208 14.19 -4.92 -12.24
N ALA A 209 15.21 -4.06 -12.38
CA ALA A 209 15.02 -2.63 -12.61
C ALA A 209 15.96 -2.04 -13.66
N PHE A 210 15.46 -1.04 -14.36
CA PHE A 210 16.20 -0.14 -15.24
C PHE A 210 16.53 1.13 -14.47
N ALA A 211 17.66 1.09 -13.76
CA ALA A 211 18.10 2.18 -12.91
C ALA A 211 18.68 3.35 -13.71
N TYR A 212 18.36 4.57 -13.30
CA TYR A 212 19.00 5.81 -13.76
C TYR A 212 19.40 6.71 -12.60
N THR A 213 20.20 7.73 -12.88
CA THR A 213 20.57 8.76 -11.90
C THR A 213 20.18 10.13 -12.43
N LEU A 214 19.43 10.90 -11.64
CA LEU A 214 19.12 12.29 -11.96
C LEU A 214 20.34 13.17 -11.62
N PRO A 215 20.65 14.18 -12.45
CA PRO A 215 21.71 15.14 -12.12
C PRO A 215 21.40 15.84 -10.78
N GLY A 216 22.40 15.91 -9.90
CA GLY A 216 22.29 16.64 -8.63
C GLY A 216 21.57 15.88 -7.51
N THR A 217 21.13 14.63 -7.72
CA THR A 217 20.69 13.78 -6.62
C THR A 217 21.89 13.10 -5.96
N THR A 218 22.06 13.33 -4.66
CA THR A 218 23.03 12.58 -3.85
C THR A 218 22.36 11.31 -3.35
N ALA A 219 23.06 10.18 -3.42
CA ALA A 219 22.61 8.96 -2.76
C ALA A 219 22.56 9.20 -1.25
N HIS A 220 21.37 9.13 -0.67
CA HIS A 220 21.19 9.18 0.77
C HIS A 220 21.30 7.77 1.34
N ASP A 221 21.94 7.64 2.50
CA ASP A 221 21.98 6.38 3.24
C ASP A 221 20.61 6.19 3.93
N SER A 222 19.65 5.66 3.18
CA SER A 222 18.28 5.39 3.65
C SER A 222 18.27 4.45 4.86
N ALA A 223 19.25 3.54 4.96
CA ALA A 223 19.40 2.64 6.10
C ALA A 223 19.81 3.43 7.36
N ALA A 224 20.78 4.34 7.25
CA ALA A 224 21.16 5.22 8.37
C ALA A 224 20.01 6.15 8.78
N MET A 225 19.27 6.71 7.82
CA MET A 225 18.10 7.54 8.11
C MET A 225 16.97 6.75 8.79
N GLY A 226 16.63 5.58 8.25
CA GLY A 226 15.64 4.67 8.83
C GLY A 226 16.04 4.22 10.23
N ALA A 227 17.32 3.92 10.47
CA ALA A 227 17.83 3.57 11.80
C ALA A 227 17.75 4.77 12.77
N ALA A 228 17.97 5.99 12.30
CA ALA A 228 17.82 7.19 13.12
C ALA A 228 16.36 7.42 13.52
N LEU A 229 15.44 7.39 12.55
CA LEU A 229 14.00 7.53 12.80
C LEU A 229 13.45 6.40 13.68
N GLY A 230 13.88 5.16 13.46
CA GLY A 230 13.48 4.01 14.28
C GLY A 230 13.95 4.14 15.72
N ARG A 231 15.18 4.63 15.96
CA ARG A 231 15.66 4.94 17.33
C ARG A 231 14.83 6.04 17.98
N GLU A 232 14.53 7.11 17.24
CA GLU A 232 13.71 8.21 17.76
C GLU A 232 12.30 7.71 18.13
N GLN A 233 11.65 6.95 17.25
CA GLN A 233 10.32 6.39 17.51
C GLN A 233 10.33 5.39 18.68
N SER A 234 11.36 4.54 18.79
CA SER A 234 11.51 3.63 19.94
C SER A 234 11.62 4.41 21.26
N GLN A 235 12.42 5.47 21.28
CA GLN A 235 12.54 6.34 22.46
C GLN A 235 11.22 7.04 22.81
N GLN A 236 10.45 7.47 21.81
CA GLN A 236 9.12 8.05 22.04
C GLN A 236 8.14 7.02 22.63
N MET A 237 8.15 5.79 22.13
CA MET A 237 7.32 4.70 22.66
C MET A 237 7.71 4.31 24.09
N GLU A 238 9.01 4.26 24.40
CA GLU A 238 9.52 4.00 25.75
C GLU A 238 9.08 5.09 26.74
N ARG A 239 9.17 6.37 26.34
CA ARG A 239 8.69 7.49 27.17
C ARG A 239 7.19 7.41 27.40
N ALA A 240 6.39 7.21 26.35
CA ALA A 240 4.95 7.08 26.48
C ALA A 240 4.56 5.89 27.37
N SER A 241 5.26 4.76 27.25
CA SER A 241 5.04 3.59 28.10
C SER A 241 5.41 3.85 29.57
N ALA A 242 6.52 4.56 29.83
CA ALA A 242 6.93 4.93 31.18
C ALA A 242 5.95 5.92 31.82
N GLU A 243 5.43 6.87 31.06
CA GLU A 243 4.39 7.82 31.50
C GLU A 243 3.08 7.10 31.87
N LEU A 244 2.64 6.15 31.03
CA LEU A 244 1.47 5.30 31.33
C LEU A 244 1.67 4.46 32.60
N ALA A 245 2.86 3.87 32.79
CA ALA A 245 3.18 3.10 33.98
C ALA A 245 3.22 3.99 35.24
N ALA A 246 3.80 5.19 35.15
CA ALA A 246 3.83 6.16 36.23
C ALA A 246 2.41 6.64 36.62
N ALA A 247 1.55 6.90 35.62
CA ALA A 247 0.15 7.27 35.86
C ALA A 247 -0.65 6.15 36.53
N ALA A 248 -0.44 4.89 36.13
CA ALA A 248 -1.06 3.73 36.79
C ALA A 248 -0.60 3.58 38.25
N ALA A 249 0.71 3.71 38.51
CA ALA A 249 1.25 3.65 39.86
C ALA A 249 0.75 4.80 40.76
N ALA A 250 0.55 5.99 40.19
CA ALA A 250 -0.03 7.12 40.92
C ALA A 250 -1.53 6.90 41.25
N ALA A 251 -2.28 6.24 40.37
CA ALA A 251 -3.68 5.89 40.61
C ALA A 251 -3.85 4.80 41.68
N GLU A 252 -2.87 3.89 41.81
CA GLU A 252 -2.86 2.85 42.83
C GLU A 252 -2.43 3.35 44.22
N GLN A 253 -1.89 4.57 44.34
CA GLN A 253 -1.66 5.14 45.66
C GLN A 253 -3.02 5.40 46.33
N PRO A 254 -3.39 4.62 47.37
CA PRO A 254 -4.65 4.86 48.06
C PRO A 254 -4.58 6.28 48.59
N ALA A 255 -5.59 7.10 48.25
CA ALA A 255 -5.74 8.43 48.83
C ALA A 255 -5.64 8.25 50.34
N ALA A 256 -4.47 8.59 50.90
CA ALA A 256 -4.24 8.54 52.33
C ALA A 256 -5.26 9.49 52.90
N VAL A 257 -6.33 8.91 53.45
CA VAL A 257 -7.39 9.63 54.11
C VAL A 257 -6.70 10.46 55.18
N VAL A 258 -6.53 11.75 54.89
CA VAL A 258 -6.21 12.75 55.89
C VAL A 258 -7.46 12.81 56.75
N ALA A 259 -7.51 11.91 57.73
CA ALA A 259 -8.41 11.99 58.85
C ALA A 259 -7.94 13.17 59.72
N THR A 260 -8.16 14.39 59.22
CA THR A 260 -8.26 15.54 60.11
C THR A 260 -9.54 15.35 60.89
N ALA A 261 -9.36 14.97 62.16
CA ALA A 261 -10.39 14.98 63.18
C ALA A 261 -11.07 16.36 63.22
N ALA A 262 -12.19 16.49 62.52
CA ALA A 262 -13.15 17.55 62.73
C ALA A 262 -14.22 17.00 63.68
N THR A 263 -14.14 17.52 64.90
CA THR A 263 -15.03 17.30 66.02
C THR A 263 -16.51 17.33 65.63
N ALA A 264 -17.26 16.42 66.23
CA ALA A 264 -18.69 16.21 66.06
C ALA A 264 -19.52 17.48 66.31
N GLU A 265 -20.49 17.72 65.42
CA GLU A 265 -21.79 18.30 65.80
C GLU A 265 -22.87 17.70 64.89
N GLN A 266 -23.78 16.94 65.50
CA GLN A 266 -24.99 16.40 64.89
C GLN A 266 -26.05 17.50 64.73
N PRO A 267 -26.86 17.43 63.67
CA PRO A 267 -28.28 17.72 63.84
C PRO A 267 -29.15 16.57 63.31
N THR A 268 -29.94 16.01 64.22
CA THR A 268 -31.32 15.51 64.02
C THR A 268 -32.11 16.54 63.19
N VAL A 269 -32.97 16.22 62.23
CA VAL A 269 -34.33 15.61 62.22
C VAL A 269 -34.72 15.66 60.70
N ALA A 270 -35.69 14.98 60.09
CA ALA A 270 -36.88 14.27 60.50
C ALA A 270 -37.27 13.32 59.36
N ALA A 271 -37.99 12.27 59.72
CA ALA A 271 -38.71 11.40 58.80
C ALA A 271 -39.88 12.15 58.15
N GLU A 272 -40.10 11.92 56.86
CA GLU A 272 -41.38 12.16 56.20
C GLU A 272 -41.75 10.93 55.37
N GLU A 273 -42.91 10.37 55.69
CA GLU A 273 -43.52 9.16 55.16
C GLU A 273 -44.22 9.37 53.81
N LEU A 274 -44.61 8.24 53.19
CA LEU A 274 -45.70 7.97 52.22
C LEU A 274 -45.28 7.71 50.75
N PRO A 275 -46.10 6.98 49.96
CA PRO A 275 -46.62 5.64 50.23
C PRO A 275 -46.46 4.68 49.03
N ALA A 276 -46.85 3.42 49.25
CA ALA A 276 -46.92 2.34 48.27
C ALA A 276 -47.94 2.57 47.14
N ALA A 277 -47.62 2.12 45.92
CA ALA A 277 -48.61 1.78 44.90
C ALA A 277 -48.11 0.72 43.90
N ALA A 278 -48.79 -0.43 43.96
CA ALA A 278 -49.26 -1.34 42.91
C ALA A 278 -48.48 -1.54 41.58
N ALA A 279 -48.31 -2.81 41.27
CA ALA A 279 -47.97 -3.38 39.98
C ALA A 279 -49.04 -3.11 38.90
N THR A 280 -48.60 -2.96 37.65
CA THR A 280 -49.39 -3.30 36.45
C THR A 280 -48.43 -3.70 35.32
N GLU A 281 -48.72 -4.83 34.68
CA GLU A 281 -48.02 -5.36 33.50
C GLU A 281 -48.38 -4.61 32.20
N GLN A 282 -47.56 -4.85 31.17
CA GLN A 282 -47.89 -4.88 29.73
C GLN A 282 -47.67 -3.60 28.87
N PRO A 283 -47.54 -3.73 27.51
CA PRO A 283 -46.26 -3.53 26.82
C PRO A 283 -46.29 -2.46 25.69
N ALA A 284 -45.16 -2.33 24.99
CA ALA A 284 -44.98 -1.86 23.59
C ALA A 284 -44.33 -0.48 23.34
N ALA A 285 -43.65 -0.45 22.19
CA ALA A 285 -43.14 0.67 21.38
C ALA A 285 -41.79 1.31 21.77
N ALA A 286 -40.74 0.79 21.13
CA ALA A 286 -39.47 1.48 20.94
C ALA A 286 -39.66 2.69 19.99
N ALA A 287 -39.44 3.90 20.49
CA ALA A 287 -39.22 5.09 19.70
C ALA A 287 -37.95 5.81 20.22
N ALA A 288 -37.04 6.08 19.30
CA ALA A 288 -35.70 6.60 19.54
C ALA A 288 -35.73 8.03 20.10
N ASN A 289 -35.12 8.24 21.28
CA ASN A 289 -34.79 9.56 21.79
C ASN A 289 -33.32 9.90 21.47
N LYS A 290 -33.15 10.95 20.67
CA LYS A 290 -31.88 11.58 20.31
C LYS A 290 -31.61 12.73 21.29
N PRO A 291 -30.47 12.79 22.01
CA PRO A 291 -30.16 13.95 22.82
C PRO A 291 -29.74 15.13 21.93
N ALA A 292 -30.28 16.30 22.25
CA ALA A 292 -29.99 17.58 21.61
C ALA A 292 -28.60 18.09 22.04
N SER A 293 -27.76 18.40 21.05
CA SER A 293 -26.42 18.98 21.20
C SER A 293 -26.52 20.50 21.33
N ALA A 294 -25.82 21.05 22.34
CA ALA A 294 -25.65 22.47 22.55
C ALA A 294 -24.59 23.09 21.61
N ALA A 295 -24.90 24.30 21.15
CA ALA A 295 -24.14 25.41 20.54
C ALA A 295 -22.74 25.21 19.89
N PRO A 296 -22.51 25.78 18.68
CA PRO A 296 -21.20 25.88 18.02
C PRO A 296 -20.56 27.27 18.23
N ALA A 297 -19.33 27.33 18.73
CA ALA A 297 -18.54 28.56 18.74
C ALA A 297 -17.02 28.28 18.84
N ALA A 298 -16.38 27.85 17.75
CA ALA A 298 -14.91 27.90 17.59
C ALA A 298 -14.35 27.52 16.18
N GLU A 299 -15.13 27.08 15.20
CA GLU A 299 -14.58 26.50 13.95
C GLU A 299 -14.29 27.48 12.78
N GLN A 300 -14.60 28.78 12.92
CA GLN A 300 -14.50 29.72 11.80
C GLN A 300 -13.08 30.03 11.25
N PRO A 301 -11.97 30.06 12.04
CA PRO A 301 -10.68 30.45 11.48
C PRO A 301 -10.04 29.38 10.57
N ALA A 302 -10.33 28.08 10.81
CA ALA A 302 -9.75 26.99 10.02
C ALA A 302 -10.37 26.90 8.60
N VAL A 303 -11.66 27.20 8.47
CA VAL A 303 -12.36 27.15 7.18
C VAL A 303 -11.90 28.28 6.25
N ALA A 304 -11.64 29.48 6.79
CA ALA A 304 -11.14 30.62 6.01
C ALA A 304 -9.71 30.39 5.51
N ALA A 305 -8.82 29.83 6.33
CA ALA A 305 -7.44 29.49 5.92
C ALA A 305 -7.40 28.42 4.83
N ALA A 306 -8.29 27.42 4.91
CA ALA A 306 -8.44 26.40 3.87
C ALA A 306 -8.96 26.98 2.54
N ALA A 307 -9.88 27.95 2.59
CA ALA A 307 -10.41 28.62 1.40
C ALA A 307 -9.36 29.50 0.71
N ALA A 308 -8.56 30.26 1.47
CA ALA A 308 -7.47 31.07 0.93
C ALA A 308 -6.38 30.20 0.28
N THR A 309 -6.05 29.07 0.89
CA THR A 309 -5.08 28.10 0.33
C THR A 309 -5.59 27.50 -0.99
N ARG A 310 -6.87 27.13 -1.08
CA ARG A 310 -7.46 26.64 -2.33
C ARG A 310 -7.45 27.67 -3.44
N ARG A 311 -7.74 28.95 -3.13
CA ARG A 311 -7.73 30.02 -4.12
C ARG A 311 -6.32 30.25 -4.69
N ARG A 312 -5.30 30.30 -3.83
CA ARG A 312 -3.90 30.43 -4.26
C ARG A 312 -3.45 29.26 -5.13
N LEU A 313 -3.82 28.03 -4.76
CA LEU A 313 -3.51 26.85 -5.56
C LEU A 313 -4.23 26.84 -6.92
N GLY A 314 -5.45 27.40 -6.99
CA GLY A 314 -6.18 27.56 -8.25
C GLY A 314 -5.53 28.59 -9.18
N GLU A 315 -5.07 29.72 -8.64
CA GLU A 315 -4.36 30.76 -9.40
C GLU A 315 -2.98 30.28 -9.89
N GLU A 316 -2.23 29.53 -9.07
CA GLU A 316 -0.95 28.90 -9.46
C GLU A 316 -1.16 27.81 -10.54
N ALA A 317 -2.22 27.00 -10.45
CA ALA A 317 -2.53 25.97 -11.44
C ALA A 317 -2.91 26.56 -12.81
N ALA A 318 -3.67 27.65 -12.84
CA ALA A 318 -4.04 28.33 -14.09
C ALA A 318 -2.82 28.92 -14.82
N ALA A 319 -1.85 29.46 -14.07
CA ALA A 319 -0.61 29.98 -14.66
C ALA A 319 0.26 28.87 -15.28
N VAL A 320 0.30 27.68 -14.67
CA VAL A 320 1.02 26.52 -15.22
C VAL A 320 0.33 25.99 -16.48
N GLU A 321 -1.00 25.99 -16.54
CA GLU A 321 -1.76 25.55 -17.72
C GLU A 321 -1.55 26.48 -18.92
N GLU A 322 -1.53 27.80 -18.70
CA GLU A 322 -1.25 28.78 -19.75
C GLU A 322 0.20 28.66 -20.28
N GLN A 323 1.17 28.42 -19.40
CA GLN A 323 2.56 28.15 -19.78
C GLN A 323 2.72 26.83 -20.55
N GLY A 324 2.04 25.77 -20.11
CA GLY A 324 2.06 24.47 -20.78
C GLY A 324 1.43 24.51 -22.18
N ALA A 325 0.30 25.21 -22.33
CA ALA A 325 -0.34 25.41 -23.63
C ALA A 325 0.54 26.21 -24.61
N ALA A 326 1.21 27.26 -24.12
CA ALA A 326 2.14 28.05 -24.94
C ALA A 326 3.37 27.22 -25.37
N GLN A 327 3.92 26.40 -24.49
CA GLN A 327 5.04 25.50 -24.81
C GLN A 327 4.64 24.40 -25.79
N ALA A 328 3.45 23.80 -25.62
CA ALA A 328 2.93 22.79 -26.54
C ALA A 328 2.67 23.37 -27.95
N ALA A 329 2.11 24.58 -28.03
CA ALA A 329 1.92 25.28 -29.29
C ALA A 329 3.26 25.62 -29.98
N ALA A 330 4.27 26.05 -29.21
CA ALA A 330 5.62 26.30 -29.73
C ALA A 330 6.29 25.01 -30.24
N ALA A 331 6.15 23.89 -29.53
CA ALA A 331 6.67 22.59 -29.96
C ALA A 331 5.97 22.06 -31.21
N ALA A 332 4.65 22.23 -31.32
CA ALA A 332 3.89 21.86 -32.52
C ALA A 332 4.30 22.70 -33.74
N ALA A 333 4.50 24.01 -33.56
CA ALA A 333 4.96 24.90 -34.63
C ALA A 333 6.39 24.59 -35.09
N ALA A 334 7.26 24.09 -34.20
CA ALA A 334 8.59 23.64 -34.57
C ALA A 334 8.59 22.31 -35.35
N GLY A 335 7.58 21.46 -35.15
CA GLY A 335 7.48 20.13 -35.77
C GLY A 335 7.06 20.12 -37.25
N GLU A 336 6.43 21.18 -37.76
CA GLU A 336 5.97 21.25 -39.16
C GLU A 336 7.01 21.79 -40.15
N ALA A 337 8.15 22.32 -39.67
CA ALA A 337 9.16 22.92 -40.54
C ALA A 337 10.20 21.93 -41.11
N ASP A 338 10.34 20.73 -40.55
CA ASP A 338 11.36 19.75 -40.97
C ASP A 338 10.84 18.76 -42.03
N GLY A 339 10.44 19.32 -43.17
CA GLY A 339 10.36 18.58 -44.42
C GLY A 339 11.75 18.40 -45.03
N ALA A 340 12.23 17.15 -45.08
CA ALA A 340 13.34 16.68 -45.92
C ALA A 340 14.77 17.18 -45.59
N GLY A 341 15.05 17.50 -44.32
CA GLY A 341 16.42 17.70 -43.83
C GLY A 341 17.10 16.35 -43.55
N ALA A 342 18.35 16.21 -43.98
CA ALA A 342 19.21 15.04 -43.74
C ALA A 342 19.05 14.49 -42.32
N ALA A 343 18.97 13.16 -42.18
CA ALA A 343 18.91 12.48 -40.89
C ALA A 343 20.07 12.95 -40.01
N ALA A 344 19.83 13.99 -39.21
CA ALA A 344 20.78 14.47 -38.24
C ALA A 344 21.07 13.26 -37.34
N GLU A 345 22.34 12.93 -37.22
CA GLU A 345 22.80 11.83 -36.40
C GLU A 345 22.28 12.06 -34.98
N VAL A 346 21.25 11.31 -34.60
CA VAL A 346 20.60 11.47 -33.29
C VAL A 346 21.62 11.03 -32.26
N GLU A 347 22.14 12.00 -31.50
CA GLU A 347 23.08 11.71 -30.43
C GLU A 347 22.42 10.72 -29.44
N PRO A 348 23.07 9.59 -29.11
CA PRO A 348 22.52 8.64 -28.16
C PRO A 348 22.43 9.30 -26.78
N PRO A 349 21.39 9.00 -25.98
CA PRO A 349 21.28 9.57 -24.65
C PRO A 349 22.46 9.12 -23.79
N ARG A 350 22.95 10.02 -22.93
CA ARG A 350 24.06 9.75 -22.02
C ARG A 350 23.78 8.50 -21.17
N ALA A 351 24.77 7.63 -21.03
CA ALA A 351 24.68 6.45 -20.17
C ALA A 351 24.30 6.82 -18.73
N GLY A 352 23.39 6.06 -18.12
CA GLY A 352 22.84 6.32 -16.78
C GLY A 352 21.79 7.42 -16.72
N SER A 353 21.47 8.10 -17.82
CA SER A 353 20.35 9.04 -17.89
C SER A 353 19.01 8.34 -17.92
N TYR A 354 17.94 9.08 -17.61
CA TYR A 354 16.57 8.58 -17.68
C TYR A 354 16.22 8.09 -19.10
N ALA A 355 16.54 8.86 -20.14
CA ALA A 355 16.30 8.44 -21.53
C ALA A 355 17.07 7.15 -21.90
N ALA A 356 18.29 6.97 -21.42
CA ALA A 356 19.05 5.74 -21.63
C ALA A 356 18.41 4.53 -20.92
N ALA A 357 17.87 4.71 -19.71
CA ALA A 357 17.12 3.66 -19.01
C ALA A 357 15.81 3.31 -19.73
N MET A 358 15.11 4.29 -20.31
CA MET A 358 13.94 4.03 -21.19
C MET A 358 14.34 3.20 -22.41
N LEU A 359 15.46 3.53 -23.08
CA LEU A 359 15.97 2.74 -24.19
C LEU A 359 16.36 1.32 -23.79
N ALA A 360 16.94 1.13 -22.59
CA ALA A 360 17.24 -0.20 -22.07
C ALA A 360 15.96 -1.03 -21.82
N ALA A 361 14.89 -0.42 -21.33
CA ALA A 361 13.60 -1.08 -21.14
C ALA A 361 12.94 -1.51 -22.47
N PHE A 362 13.32 -0.89 -23.58
CA PHE A 362 12.87 -1.26 -24.92
C PHE A 362 13.61 -2.47 -25.51
N ASP A 363 14.74 -2.87 -24.96
CA ASP A 363 15.40 -4.10 -25.35
C ASP A 363 14.59 -5.32 -24.86
N ASP A 364 14.12 -6.16 -25.78
CA ASP A 364 13.19 -7.24 -25.44
C ASP A 364 13.84 -8.31 -24.55
N GLU A 365 15.13 -8.58 -24.75
CA GLU A 365 15.87 -9.56 -23.95
C GLU A 365 16.08 -9.04 -22.52
N ALA A 366 16.57 -7.81 -22.38
CA ALA A 366 16.75 -7.15 -21.09
C ALA A 366 15.42 -7.01 -20.34
N CYS A 367 14.34 -6.65 -21.05
CA CYS A 367 13.00 -6.54 -20.48
C CYS A 367 12.47 -7.88 -19.97
N ARG A 368 12.63 -8.98 -20.73
CA ARG A 368 12.24 -10.32 -20.26
C ARG A 368 13.08 -10.79 -19.08
N ALA A 369 14.38 -10.49 -19.09
CA ALA A 369 15.26 -10.79 -17.96
C ALA A 369 14.80 -10.05 -16.69
N ALA A 370 14.51 -8.75 -16.80
CA ALA A 370 14.02 -7.95 -15.68
C ALA A 370 12.65 -8.40 -15.16
N HIS A 371 11.71 -8.77 -16.06
CA HIS A 371 10.42 -9.36 -15.66
C HIS A 371 10.64 -10.67 -14.90
N THR A 372 11.50 -11.55 -15.42
CA THR A 372 11.84 -12.82 -14.76
C THR A 372 12.46 -12.59 -13.39
N ALA A 373 13.36 -11.61 -13.26
CA ALA A 373 13.94 -11.21 -11.97
C ALA A 373 12.86 -10.68 -11.01
N THR A 374 11.94 -9.85 -11.49
CA THR A 374 10.82 -9.32 -10.69
C THR A 374 9.92 -10.45 -10.16
N TRP A 375 9.60 -11.44 -10.99
CA TRP A 375 8.81 -12.60 -10.59
C TRP A 375 9.51 -13.46 -9.53
N ARG A 376 10.82 -13.66 -9.67
CA ARG A 376 11.63 -14.35 -8.63
C ARG A 376 11.61 -13.58 -7.32
N ALA A 377 11.81 -12.26 -7.37
CA ALA A 377 11.76 -11.39 -6.19
C ALA A 377 10.38 -11.46 -5.50
N LYS A 378 9.29 -11.46 -6.28
CA LYS A 378 7.94 -11.66 -5.75
C LYS A 378 7.83 -12.98 -4.99
N GLN A 379 8.31 -14.08 -5.56
CA GLN A 379 8.28 -15.40 -4.91
C GLN A 379 9.12 -15.43 -3.62
N GLU A 380 10.29 -14.80 -3.62
CA GLU A 380 11.13 -14.65 -2.44
C GLU A 380 10.43 -13.89 -1.33
N VAL A 381 9.82 -12.75 -1.65
CA VAL A 381 9.03 -11.95 -0.70
C VAL A 381 7.81 -12.72 -0.19
N MET A 382 7.09 -13.44 -1.06
CA MET A 382 5.95 -14.27 -0.65
C MET A 382 6.36 -15.39 0.30
N ARG A 383 7.47 -16.06 0.04
CA ARG A 383 8.02 -17.10 0.91
C ARG A 383 8.48 -16.52 2.24
N HIS A 384 9.23 -15.43 2.23
CA HIS A 384 9.65 -14.73 3.45
C HIS A 384 8.45 -14.33 4.31
N ASN A 385 7.41 -13.77 3.69
CA ASN A 385 6.16 -13.39 4.35
C ASN A 385 5.44 -14.61 4.98
N ALA A 386 5.42 -15.75 4.28
CA ALA A 386 4.85 -16.99 4.82
C ALA A 386 5.65 -17.51 6.03
N ASP A 387 6.98 -17.47 5.95
CA ASP A 387 7.86 -17.90 7.03
C ASP A 387 7.73 -17.00 8.26
N ALA A 388 7.71 -15.68 8.05
CA ALA A 388 7.51 -14.68 9.10
C ALA A 388 6.14 -14.84 9.78
N ALA A 389 5.06 -15.01 9.00
CA ALA A 389 3.73 -15.27 9.54
C ALA A 389 3.70 -16.56 10.37
N ALA A 390 4.33 -17.63 9.88
CA ALA A 390 4.43 -18.89 10.61
C ALA A 390 5.21 -18.75 11.92
N GLN A 391 6.28 -17.94 11.93
CA GLN A 391 7.04 -17.63 13.14
C GLN A 391 6.20 -16.86 14.16
N VAL A 392 5.56 -15.77 13.75
CA VAL A 392 4.71 -14.95 14.62
C VAL A 392 3.60 -15.80 15.26
N LEU A 393 2.97 -16.70 14.49
CA LEU A 393 1.95 -17.61 15.00
C LEU A 393 2.51 -18.59 16.05
N ARG A 394 3.71 -19.14 15.83
CA ARG A 394 4.37 -20.04 16.80
C ARG A 394 4.74 -19.31 18.10
N GLU A 395 5.29 -18.10 17.99
CA GLU A 395 5.67 -17.30 19.16
C GLU A 395 4.44 -16.87 19.96
N THR A 396 3.39 -16.43 19.27
CA THR A 396 2.10 -16.10 19.89
C THR A 396 1.50 -17.31 20.62
N ALA A 397 1.58 -18.51 20.03
CA ALA A 397 1.14 -19.75 20.66
C ALA A 397 1.89 -20.04 21.96
N ALA A 398 3.21 -19.89 21.93
CA ALA A 398 4.06 -20.11 23.10
C ALA A 398 3.74 -19.12 24.22
N LEU A 399 3.58 -17.83 23.90
CA LEU A 399 3.20 -16.80 24.88
C LEU A 399 1.82 -17.06 25.49
N ALA A 400 0.84 -17.45 24.67
CA ALA A 400 -0.50 -17.80 25.14
C ALA A 400 -0.47 -19.02 26.07
N ALA A 401 0.29 -20.06 25.71
CA ALA A 401 0.45 -21.24 26.56
C ALA A 401 1.12 -20.91 27.90
N ALA A 402 2.16 -20.06 27.89
CA ALA A 402 2.83 -19.61 29.11
C ALA A 402 1.91 -18.74 29.99
N ALA A 403 1.06 -17.90 29.39
CA ALA A 403 0.07 -17.13 30.13
C ALA A 403 -0.99 -18.03 30.78
N ALA A 404 -1.50 -19.04 30.05
CA ALA A 404 -2.46 -20.00 30.58
C ALA A 404 -1.88 -20.83 31.74
N ALA A 405 -0.61 -21.25 31.62
CA ALA A 405 0.09 -21.94 32.69
C ALA A 405 0.22 -21.09 33.96
N ARG A 406 0.56 -19.80 33.83
CA ARG A 406 0.63 -18.87 34.96
C ARG A 406 -0.73 -18.59 35.60
N ALA A 407 -1.81 -18.57 34.83
CA ALA A 407 -3.15 -18.37 35.35
C ALA A 407 -3.70 -19.60 36.09
N SER A 408 -3.12 -20.78 35.86
CA SER A 408 -3.55 -22.05 36.48
C SER A 408 -2.76 -22.39 37.75
N ALA A 409 -1.63 -21.70 37.98
CA ALA A 409 -0.79 -21.82 39.16
C ALA A 409 -1.22 -20.78 40.20
#